data_AF-A0A1F0UH00-F1
#
_entry.id   AF-A0A1F0UH00-F1
#
_cell.length_a   1.000
_cell.length_b   1.000
_cell.length_c   1.000
_cell.angle_alpha   90.00
_cell.angle_beta   90.00
_cell.angle_gamma   90.00
#
_symmetry.space_group_name_H-M   'P 1'
#
loop_
_entity.id
_entity.type
_entity.pdbx_description
1 polymer ?
#
loop_
_entity_poly.entity_id
_entity_poly.type
_entity_poly.pdbx_seq_one_letter_code
_entity_poly.pdbx_strand_id
1 'polypeptide(L)'
;MEIPADAKQPKFETTFVLSKNGETREFTLDNYPDSTWTFVDSKTVQTEEGYVPPIHDFSITDEATGNDITEDVLSRKGYTFLLISPFLEQADDTNFGAIDRIYEYAKRHNVPMMCLTASGKAAISRWQDLTGAEYPFYITDGTTLKTMIRSNPGLILIKDGVVINKWSHNALPKQETLNAPLDKLSIGKIDPTSVTTRITKIVLWFVFPLFLLTLADRLWAWTKWIKKQRKRNKLYTLLKKKRKMRKKIVAGNWKMNLNLQEGLALAKEVNDTLAADKPNCDVIICTPFIHLASVAGVLNNQLVGLGAENCADKEKGAYTGEVSAEMVKSTGAQYVILGHSERREYYNETPEILKGKVLLALKNGLKVIFCIGETLAEREANKQNDVVKAELEGSVFNLSAEEFANVIVAYEPIWAIGTGKTATAEQAEEIHAFIRSAIAEKYGNEVAENTSILYGGSAKPSNAPELFAKPNIDGGLIGGAALKCADFKGIIDAWKK
;
A
#
# COMPACT_ATOMS: atom_id res chain seq x y z
N MET A 1 -36.03 11.47 -33.41
CA MET A 1 -35.87 11.44 -31.94
C MET A 1 -35.55 12.85 -31.48
N GLU A 2 -36.46 13.49 -30.75
CA GLU A 2 -36.23 14.82 -30.16
C GLU A 2 -35.59 14.65 -28.78
N ILE A 3 -34.56 15.45 -28.50
CA ILE A 3 -33.93 15.50 -27.17
C ILE A 3 -34.95 16.14 -26.21
N PRO A 4 -35.28 15.49 -25.08
CA PRO A 4 -36.20 16.07 -24.09
C PRO A 4 -35.74 17.47 -23.67
N ALA A 5 -36.67 18.42 -23.49
CA ALA A 5 -36.33 19.80 -23.15
C ALA A 5 -35.58 19.94 -21.80
N ASP A 6 -35.68 18.92 -20.94
CA ASP A 6 -35.05 18.78 -19.63
C ASP A 6 -33.80 17.86 -19.64
N ALA A 7 -33.35 17.43 -20.83
CA ALA A 7 -32.22 16.54 -20.98
C ALA A 7 -30.89 17.17 -20.53
N LYS A 8 -30.13 16.41 -19.73
CA LYS A 8 -28.79 16.83 -19.26
C LYS A 8 -27.87 17.10 -20.45
N GLN A 9 -27.28 18.28 -20.50
CA GLN A 9 -26.26 18.64 -21.47
C GLN A 9 -24.88 18.14 -21.00
N PRO A 10 -23.98 17.74 -21.91
CA PRO A 10 -22.63 17.36 -21.54
C PRO A 10 -21.90 18.56 -20.95
N LYS A 11 -21.11 18.33 -19.89
CA LYS A 11 -20.26 19.35 -19.29
C LYS A 11 -18.81 19.12 -19.67
N PHE A 12 -18.12 20.21 -19.97
CA PHE A 12 -16.71 20.21 -20.32
C PHE A 12 -15.97 21.13 -19.36
N GLU A 13 -14.81 20.68 -18.90
CA GLU A 13 -13.88 21.50 -18.14
C GLU A 13 -12.61 21.67 -18.98
N THR A 14 -12.19 22.92 -19.17
CA THR A 14 -11.01 23.25 -19.95
C THR A 14 -9.91 23.75 -19.02
N THR A 15 -8.78 23.06 -19.04
CA THR A 15 -7.57 23.42 -18.31
C THR A 15 -6.53 23.93 -19.29
N PHE A 16 -5.96 25.09 -19.00
CA PHE A 16 -4.91 25.77 -19.73
C PHE A 16 -3.57 25.55 -19.04
N VAL A 17 -2.58 25.11 -19.79
CA VAL A 17 -1.20 24.93 -19.35
C VAL A 17 -0.45 26.22 -19.71
N LEU A 18 0.07 26.93 -18.71
CA LEU A 18 0.84 28.16 -18.90
C LEU A 18 2.25 28.05 -18.29
N SER A 19 3.20 28.78 -18.85
CA SER A 19 4.60 28.80 -18.43
C SER A 19 5.08 30.21 -18.07
N LYS A 20 5.86 30.32 -16.99
CA LYS A 20 6.52 31.56 -16.57
C LYS A 20 7.88 31.23 -15.97
N ASN A 21 8.94 31.87 -16.45
CA ASN A 21 10.32 31.69 -15.97
C ASN A 21 10.81 30.22 -15.95
N GLY A 22 10.32 29.37 -16.87
CA GLY A 22 10.70 27.97 -16.97
C GLY A 22 9.91 27.00 -16.08
N GLU A 23 8.97 27.49 -15.26
CA GLU A 23 7.99 26.66 -14.55
C GLU A 23 6.67 26.60 -15.33
N THR A 24 6.11 25.40 -15.50
CA THR A 24 4.81 25.17 -16.14
C THR A 24 3.76 24.79 -15.10
N ARG A 25 2.58 25.40 -15.18
CA ARG A 25 1.44 25.15 -14.27
C ARG A 25 0.12 25.10 -15.05
N GLU A 26 -0.84 24.37 -14.48
CA GLU A 26 -2.18 24.19 -15.02
C GLU A 26 -3.18 25.13 -14.33
N PHE A 27 -4.06 25.72 -15.13
CA PHE A 27 -5.06 26.70 -14.71
C PHE A 27 -6.40 26.41 -15.39
N THR A 28 -7.49 26.65 -14.70
CA THR A 28 -8.86 26.67 -15.22
C THR A 28 -9.25 28.11 -15.57
N LEU A 29 -10.42 28.31 -16.18
CA LEU A 29 -10.96 29.66 -16.37
C LEU A 29 -11.16 30.42 -15.05
N ASP A 30 -11.51 29.72 -13.97
CA ASP A 30 -11.82 30.35 -12.67
C ASP A 30 -10.57 30.83 -11.91
N ASN A 31 -9.40 30.28 -12.24
CA ASN A 31 -8.12 30.67 -11.63
C ASN A 31 -7.07 31.05 -12.69
N TYR A 32 -7.52 31.55 -13.84
CA TYR A 32 -6.64 31.94 -14.93
C TYR A 32 -5.68 33.06 -14.49
N PRO A 33 -4.36 32.92 -14.71
CA PRO A 33 -3.38 33.84 -14.17
C PRO A 33 -3.29 35.14 -14.99
N ASP A 34 -2.54 36.11 -14.47
CA ASP A 34 -2.31 37.38 -15.17
C ASP A 34 -1.50 37.22 -16.48
N SER A 35 -1.38 38.31 -17.24
CA SER A 35 -0.72 38.36 -18.55
C SER A 35 0.79 38.10 -18.53
N THR A 36 1.39 37.86 -17.36
CA THR A 36 2.82 37.55 -17.23
C THR A 36 3.14 36.07 -17.48
N TRP A 37 2.12 35.23 -17.68
CA TRP A 37 2.22 33.83 -18.03
C TRP A 37 1.99 33.61 -19.53
N THR A 38 2.81 32.76 -20.15
CA THR A 38 2.70 32.44 -21.58
C THR A 38 1.93 31.14 -21.77
N PHE A 39 0.90 31.16 -22.61
CA PHE A 39 0.12 29.97 -22.96
C PHE A 39 0.99 28.91 -23.65
N VAL A 40 0.84 27.65 -23.24
CA VAL A 40 1.55 26.51 -23.81
C VAL A 40 0.58 25.56 -24.52
N ASP A 41 -0.47 25.11 -23.82
CA ASP A 41 -1.44 24.13 -24.34
C ASP A 41 -2.77 24.21 -23.59
N SER A 42 -3.85 23.63 -24.13
CA SER A 42 -5.13 23.50 -23.43
C SER A 42 -5.70 22.10 -23.57
N LYS A 43 -6.22 21.57 -22.48
CA LYS A 43 -6.88 20.27 -22.43
C LYS A 43 -8.32 20.45 -21.98
N THR A 44 -9.25 20.03 -22.84
CA THR A 44 -10.67 19.97 -22.51
C THR A 44 -11.06 18.53 -22.21
N VAL A 45 -11.62 18.29 -21.03
CA VAL A 45 -12.10 16.97 -20.60
C VAL A 45 -13.60 17.06 -20.38
N GLN A 46 -14.34 16.12 -20.95
CA GLN A 46 -15.76 15.97 -20.65
C GLN A 46 -15.89 15.39 -19.25
N THR A 47 -16.49 16.15 -18.33
CA THR A 47 -16.61 15.78 -16.92
C THR A 47 -17.94 15.11 -16.60
N GLU A 48 -18.97 15.33 -17.41
CA GLU A 48 -20.27 14.65 -17.31
C GLU A 48 -20.80 14.26 -18.69
N GLU A 49 -21.27 13.01 -18.83
CA GLU A 49 -22.00 12.55 -20.02
C GLU A 49 -23.38 13.22 -20.09
N GLY A 50 -23.72 13.74 -21.27
CA GLY A 50 -25.05 14.30 -21.55
C GLY A 50 -26.11 13.20 -21.74
N TYR A 51 -27.31 13.59 -22.14
CA TYR A 51 -28.39 12.66 -22.44
C TYR A 51 -28.03 11.73 -23.59
N VAL A 52 -27.95 10.44 -23.28
CA VAL A 52 -27.85 9.36 -24.25
C VAL A 52 -29.25 8.77 -24.39
N PRO A 53 -29.90 8.87 -25.56
CA PRO A 53 -31.21 8.29 -25.74
C PRO A 53 -31.14 6.78 -25.48
N PRO A 54 -32.03 6.22 -24.64
CA PRO A 54 -32.09 4.79 -24.44
C PRO A 54 -32.44 4.11 -25.78
N ILE A 55 -31.64 3.10 -26.15
CA ILE A 55 -31.84 2.31 -27.37
C ILE A 55 -33.08 1.44 -27.15
N HIS A 56 -34.23 1.88 -27.67
CA HIS A 56 -35.48 1.15 -27.66
C HIS A 56 -35.70 0.54 -29.04
N ASP A 57 -35.29 -0.72 -29.18
CA ASP A 57 -35.55 -1.62 -30.32
C ASP A 57 -34.85 -1.30 -31.65
N PHE A 58 -34.26 -2.34 -32.27
CA PHE A 58 -33.69 -2.28 -33.62
C PHE A 58 -34.84 -2.26 -34.63
N SER A 59 -34.97 -1.19 -35.40
CA SER A 59 -35.98 -1.06 -36.44
C SER A 59 -35.38 -0.66 -37.79
N ILE A 60 -35.95 -1.20 -38.86
CA ILE A 60 -35.64 -0.87 -40.25
C ILE A 60 -36.91 -0.33 -40.88
N THR A 61 -36.97 0.98 -41.12
CA THR A 61 -38.14 1.65 -41.67
C THR A 61 -37.87 2.15 -43.09
N ASP A 62 -38.82 1.95 -43.99
CA ASP A 62 -38.82 2.60 -45.30
C ASP A 62 -39.26 4.07 -45.15
N GLU A 63 -38.39 5.02 -45.50
CA GLU A 63 -38.70 6.45 -45.41
C GLU A 63 -39.86 6.87 -46.35
N ALA A 64 -40.01 6.20 -47.50
CA ALA A 64 -41.00 6.55 -48.50
C ALA A 64 -42.40 6.02 -48.14
N THR A 65 -42.47 4.84 -47.53
CA THR A 65 -43.76 4.20 -47.20
C THR A 65 -44.10 4.22 -45.70
N GLY A 66 -43.13 4.48 -44.83
CA GLY A 66 -43.28 4.41 -43.37
C GLY A 66 -43.39 3.00 -42.82
N ASN A 67 -43.23 1.96 -43.65
CA ASN A 67 -43.37 0.57 -43.25
C ASN A 67 -42.13 0.08 -42.48
N ASP A 68 -42.36 -0.65 -41.39
CA ASP A 68 -41.33 -1.39 -40.68
C ASP A 68 -41.11 -2.76 -41.35
N ILE A 69 -39.89 -3.00 -41.83
CA ILE A 69 -39.49 -4.24 -42.52
C ILE A 69 -38.53 -5.10 -41.67
N THR A 70 -38.39 -4.81 -40.38
CA THR A 70 -37.39 -5.45 -39.51
C THR A 70 -37.54 -6.97 -39.49
N GLU A 71 -38.76 -7.46 -39.23
CA GLU A 71 -39.04 -8.90 -39.22
C GLU A 71 -38.85 -9.53 -40.59
N ASP A 72 -39.17 -8.83 -41.68
CA ASP A 72 -38.95 -9.34 -43.03
C ASP A 72 -37.45 -9.51 -43.34
N VAL A 73 -36.60 -8.66 -42.80
CA VAL A 73 -35.14 -8.75 -42.95
C VAL A 73 -34.56 -9.85 -42.06
N LEU A 74 -35.00 -9.95 -40.81
CA LEU A 74 -34.44 -10.89 -39.82
C LEU A 74 -34.95 -12.32 -39.98
N SER A 75 -36.21 -12.51 -40.35
CA SER A 75 -36.82 -13.83 -40.52
C SER A 75 -36.52 -14.47 -41.88
N ARG A 76 -35.99 -13.69 -42.84
CA ARG A 76 -35.69 -14.16 -44.19
C ARG A 76 -34.71 -15.33 -44.17
N LYS A 77 -35.12 -16.42 -44.81
CA LYS A 77 -34.25 -17.58 -45.06
C LYS A 77 -33.30 -17.29 -46.22
N GLY A 78 -32.06 -17.73 -46.06
CA GLY A 78 -30.98 -17.46 -47.01
C GLY A 78 -30.15 -16.24 -46.64
N TYR A 79 -29.45 -15.69 -47.63
CA TYR A 79 -28.46 -14.62 -47.44
C TYR A 79 -29.08 -13.23 -47.63
N THR A 80 -28.65 -12.25 -46.85
CA THR A 80 -28.98 -10.83 -47.00
C THR A 80 -27.74 -9.98 -46.73
N PHE A 81 -27.44 -9.03 -47.62
CA PHE A 81 -26.41 -8.02 -47.39
C PHE A 81 -27.03 -6.76 -46.79
N LEU A 82 -26.46 -6.28 -45.68
CA LEU A 82 -26.77 -4.97 -45.11
C LEU A 82 -25.54 -4.08 -45.23
N LEU A 83 -25.62 -3.05 -46.06
CA LEU A 83 -24.67 -1.94 -46.05
C LEU A 83 -25.09 -1.00 -44.91
N ILE A 84 -24.19 -0.76 -43.97
CA ILE A 84 -24.45 0.08 -42.81
C ILE A 84 -23.66 1.37 -42.98
N SER A 85 -24.35 2.49 -43.11
CA SER A 85 -23.74 3.81 -43.13
C SER A 85 -24.48 4.70 -42.14
N PRO A 86 -24.01 4.78 -40.87
CA PRO A 86 -24.74 5.49 -39.83
C PRO A 86 -25.09 6.93 -40.23
N PHE A 87 -24.15 7.63 -40.88
CA PHE A 87 -24.32 8.98 -41.39
C PHE A 87 -23.63 9.11 -42.75
N LEU A 88 -24.40 9.15 -43.84
CA LEU A 88 -23.91 9.26 -45.22
C LEU A 88 -23.13 10.56 -45.47
N GLU A 89 -23.41 11.63 -44.73
CA GLU A 89 -22.69 12.90 -44.81
C GLU A 89 -21.21 12.79 -44.42
N GLN A 90 -20.87 11.72 -43.68
CA GLN A 90 -19.53 11.43 -43.17
C GLN A 90 -18.99 10.10 -43.70
N ALA A 91 -19.68 9.49 -44.67
CA ALA A 91 -19.30 8.20 -45.22
C ALA A 91 -18.09 8.35 -46.15
N ASP A 92 -17.15 7.41 -46.05
CA ASP A 92 -16.02 7.31 -46.96
C ASP A 92 -16.51 6.80 -48.32
N ASP A 93 -16.34 7.63 -49.35
CA ASP A 93 -16.75 7.35 -50.72
C ASP A 93 -15.65 6.66 -51.54
N THR A 94 -14.40 6.57 -51.06
CA THR A 94 -13.24 6.09 -51.85
C THR A 94 -13.45 4.72 -52.51
N ASN A 95 -14.23 3.84 -51.87
CA ASN A 95 -14.46 2.46 -52.33
C ASN A 95 -15.88 2.19 -52.85
N PHE A 96 -16.64 3.23 -53.26
CA PHE A 96 -18.03 3.07 -53.72
C PHE A 96 -18.16 2.02 -54.85
N GLY A 97 -17.24 2.01 -55.81
CA GLY A 97 -17.30 1.05 -56.92
C GLY A 97 -17.14 -0.42 -56.48
N ALA A 98 -16.56 -0.70 -55.31
CA ALA A 98 -16.56 -2.05 -54.75
C ALA A 98 -17.93 -2.44 -54.17
N ILE A 99 -18.62 -1.48 -53.55
CA ILE A 99 -19.98 -1.64 -53.03
C ILE A 99 -20.95 -1.92 -54.18
N ASP A 100 -20.84 -1.17 -55.28
CA ASP A 100 -21.71 -1.37 -56.45
C ASP A 100 -21.49 -2.74 -57.10
N ARG A 101 -20.23 -3.21 -57.19
CA ARG A 101 -19.95 -4.57 -57.66
C ARG A 101 -20.56 -5.65 -56.76
N ILE A 102 -20.58 -5.42 -55.44
CA ILE A 102 -21.23 -6.33 -54.50
C ILE A 102 -22.74 -6.30 -54.71
N TYR A 103 -23.32 -5.13 -54.96
CA TYR A 103 -24.74 -5.00 -55.28
C TYR A 103 -25.13 -5.71 -56.57
N GLU A 104 -24.33 -5.55 -57.62
CA GLU A 104 -24.54 -6.24 -58.90
C GLU A 104 -24.37 -7.77 -58.78
N TYR A 105 -23.40 -8.23 -57.98
CA TYR A 105 -23.30 -9.63 -57.62
C TYR A 105 -24.55 -10.11 -56.86
N ALA A 106 -25.03 -9.33 -55.90
CA ALA A 106 -26.21 -9.66 -55.10
C ALA A 106 -27.46 -9.78 -55.97
N LYS A 107 -27.70 -8.83 -56.89
CA LYS A 107 -28.75 -8.88 -57.92
C LYS A 107 -28.65 -10.17 -58.76
N ARG A 108 -27.47 -10.47 -59.31
CA ARG A 108 -27.25 -11.65 -60.17
C ARG A 108 -27.58 -12.96 -59.47
N HIS A 109 -27.31 -13.05 -58.17
CA HIS A 109 -27.53 -14.25 -57.36
C HIS A 109 -28.83 -14.22 -56.55
N ASN A 110 -29.71 -13.24 -56.80
CA ASN A 110 -30.98 -13.06 -56.09
C ASN A 110 -30.84 -12.96 -54.55
N VAL A 111 -29.77 -12.30 -54.11
CA VAL A 111 -29.48 -12.00 -52.70
C VAL A 111 -29.90 -10.54 -52.45
N PRO A 112 -30.82 -10.27 -51.51
CA PRO A 112 -31.17 -8.89 -51.17
C PRO A 112 -29.98 -8.13 -50.63
N MET A 113 -29.87 -6.88 -51.03
CA MET A 113 -28.93 -5.92 -50.48
C MET A 113 -29.63 -4.59 -50.26
N MET A 114 -29.40 -3.99 -49.09
CA MET A 114 -29.96 -2.69 -48.73
C MET A 114 -28.97 -1.88 -47.88
N CYS A 115 -29.12 -0.57 -47.90
CA CYS A 115 -28.37 0.35 -47.06
C CYS A 115 -29.20 0.82 -45.87
N LEU A 116 -28.67 0.70 -44.65
CA LEU A 116 -29.26 1.22 -43.43
C LEU A 116 -28.50 2.48 -43.00
N THR A 117 -29.24 3.58 -42.80
CA THR A 117 -28.69 4.87 -42.41
C THR A 117 -29.60 5.63 -41.46
N ALA A 118 -29.04 6.57 -40.70
CA ALA A 118 -29.83 7.56 -39.95
C ALA A 118 -29.92 8.90 -40.69
N SER A 119 -29.28 9.02 -41.86
CA SER A 119 -29.30 10.22 -42.68
C SER A 119 -30.63 10.38 -43.39
N GLY A 120 -31.10 11.63 -43.49
CA GLY A 120 -32.36 11.94 -44.19
C GLY A 120 -32.20 11.95 -45.71
N LYS A 121 -33.35 12.03 -46.39
CA LYS A 121 -33.47 12.05 -47.87
C LYS A 121 -32.44 12.91 -48.62
N ALA A 122 -32.13 14.11 -48.15
CA ALA A 122 -31.18 15.00 -48.84
C ALA A 122 -29.76 14.44 -48.91
N ALA A 123 -29.31 13.79 -47.83
CA ALA A 123 -28.00 13.15 -47.77
C ALA A 123 -27.98 11.83 -48.57
N ILE A 124 -29.10 11.11 -48.59
CA ILE A 124 -29.28 9.93 -49.46
C ILE A 124 -29.15 10.34 -50.93
N SER A 125 -29.90 11.35 -51.38
CA SER A 125 -29.83 11.83 -52.76
C SER A 125 -28.42 12.29 -53.14
N ARG A 126 -27.75 13.07 -52.26
CA ARG A 126 -26.36 13.47 -52.47
C ARG A 126 -25.43 12.26 -52.61
N TRP A 127 -25.58 11.25 -51.76
CA TRP A 127 -24.78 10.04 -51.84
C TRP A 127 -25.02 9.27 -53.13
N GLN A 128 -26.28 9.16 -53.57
CA GLN A 128 -26.63 8.55 -54.86
C GLN A 128 -26.03 9.32 -56.04
N ASP A 129 -26.08 10.66 -56.02
CA ASP A 129 -25.49 11.50 -57.06
C ASP A 129 -23.96 11.36 -57.12
N LEU A 130 -23.31 11.22 -55.96
CA LEU A 130 -21.86 11.06 -55.86
C LEU A 130 -21.36 9.68 -56.29
N THR A 131 -22.08 8.63 -55.89
CA THR A 131 -21.60 7.24 -56.02
C THR A 131 -22.27 6.45 -57.14
N GLY A 132 -23.42 6.91 -57.64
CA GLY A 132 -24.26 6.12 -58.56
C GLY A 132 -25.03 4.99 -57.86
N ALA A 133 -25.19 5.04 -56.55
CA ALA A 133 -25.81 3.97 -55.76
C ALA A 133 -27.26 3.67 -56.18
N GLU A 134 -27.49 2.44 -56.64
CA GLU A 134 -28.81 1.91 -57.04
C GLU A 134 -29.47 1.00 -55.99
N TYR A 135 -28.80 0.75 -54.87
CA TYR A 135 -29.36 -0.06 -53.78
C TYR A 135 -30.40 0.72 -52.97
N PRO A 136 -31.42 0.03 -52.41
CA PRO A 136 -32.45 0.68 -51.60
C PRO A 136 -31.88 1.14 -50.25
N PHE A 137 -32.39 2.28 -49.76
CA PHE A 137 -32.03 2.86 -48.46
C PHE A 137 -33.20 2.72 -47.49
N TYR A 138 -32.90 2.38 -46.24
CA TYR A 138 -33.84 2.31 -45.13
C TYR A 138 -33.27 3.02 -43.91
N ILE A 139 -34.18 3.52 -43.07
CA ILE A 139 -33.87 4.34 -41.92
C ILE A 139 -33.79 3.48 -40.67
N THR A 140 -32.72 3.66 -39.91
CA THR A 140 -32.48 3.04 -38.60
C THR A 140 -31.76 4.04 -37.70
N ASP A 141 -31.94 3.92 -36.39
CA ASP A 141 -31.23 4.78 -35.43
C ASP A 141 -29.69 4.73 -35.59
N GLY A 142 -29.07 5.90 -35.66
CA GLY A 142 -27.63 6.04 -35.91
C GLY A 142 -26.75 5.53 -34.77
N THR A 143 -27.26 5.55 -33.53
CA THR A 143 -26.53 4.96 -32.38
C THR A 143 -26.47 3.44 -32.55
N THR A 144 -27.61 2.84 -32.88
CA THR A 144 -27.73 1.40 -33.17
C THR A 144 -26.81 1.00 -34.32
N LEU A 145 -26.81 1.72 -35.44
CA LEU A 145 -25.92 1.44 -36.57
C LEU A 145 -24.42 1.52 -36.19
N LYS A 146 -24.02 2.51 -35.37
CA LYS A 146 -22.64 2.63 -34.85
C LYS A 146 -22.22 1.45 -33.96
N THR A 147 -23.18 0.79 -33.30
CA THR A 147 -22.90 -0.44 -32.53
C THR A 147 -22.77 -1.66 -33.43
N MET A 148 -23.51 -1.71 -34.54
CA MET A 148 -23.48 -2.84 -35.48
C MET A 148 -22.14 -2.94 -36.22
N ILE A 149 -21.59 -1.81 -36.65
CA ILE A 149 -20.27 -1.73 -37.28
C ILE A 149 -19.61 -0.36 -37.04
N ARG A 150 -18.30 -0.36 -36.81
CA ARG A 150 -17.51 0.87 -36.57
C ARG A 150 -17.09 1.59 -37.86
N SER A 151 -17.35 0.98 -39.00
CA SER A 151 -17.00 1.50 -40.34
C SER A 151 -18.16 2.31 -40.93
N ASN A 152 -17.85 3.35 -41.69
CA ASN A 152 -18.86 4.18 -42.38
C ASN A 152 -18.44 4.44 -43.85
N PRO A 153 -18.96 3.70 -44.85
CA PRO A 153 -19.90 2.59 -44.72
C PRO A 153 -19.21 1.28 -44.25
N GLY A 154 -19.98 0.29 -43.84
CA GLY A 154 -19.51 -1.06 -43.56
C GLY A 154 -20.50 -2.10 -44.05
N LEU A 155 -20.05 -3.30 -44.41
CA LEU A 155 -20.92 -4.34 -44.97
C LEU A 155 -21.12 -5.47 -43.96
N ILE A 156 -22.35 -5.94 -43.83
CA ILE A 156 -22.72 -7.09 -43.00
C ILE A 156 -23.40 -8.12 -43.89
N LEU A 157 -23.01 -9.39 -43.75
CA LEU A 157 -23.71 -10.52 -44.36
C LEU A 157 -24.46 -11.30 -43.29
N ILE A 158 -25.76 -11.44 -43.48
CA ILE A 158 -26.66 -12.20 -42.63
C ILE A 158 -27.07 -13.47 -43.38
N LYS A 159 -27.18 -14.58 -42.64
CA LYS A 159 -27.79 -15.82 -43.12
C LYS A 159 -28.79 -16.33 -42.08
N ASP A 160 -30.04 -16.52 -42.49
CA ASP A 160 -31.12 -17.03 -41.62
C ASP A 160 -31.24 -16.25 -40.29
N GLY A 161 -31.15 -14.92 -40.34
CA GLY A 161 -31.20 -14.02 -39.18
C GLY A 161 -29.91 -13.91 -38.37
N VAL A 162 -28.86 -14.66 -38.73
CA VAL A 162 -27.56 -14.64 -38.02
C VAL A 162 -26.51 -13.90 -38.82
N VAL A 163 -25.80 -12.97 -38.17
CA VAL A 163 -24.63 -12.32 -38.79
C VAL A 163 -23.51 -13.34 -38.96
N ILE A 164 -23.13 -13.61 -40.21
CA ILE A 164 -22.06 -14.56 -40.52
C ILE A 164 -20.75 -13.89 -40.91
N ASN A 165 -20.79 -12.62 -41.34
CA ASN A 165 -19.58 -11.87 -41.68
C ASN A 165 -19.78 -10.34 -41.62
N LYS A 166 -18.68 -9.60 -41.45
CA LYS A 166 -18.64 -8.13 -41.39
C LYS A 166 -17.37 -7.60 -42.04
N TRP A 167 -17.46 -6.50 -42.79
CA TRP A 167 -16.33 -5.85 -43.46
C TRP A 167 -16.36 -4.34 -43.28
N SER A 168 -15.20 -3.72 -43.09
CA SER A 168 -15.06 -2.27 -43.21
C SER A 168 -14.99 -1.83 -44.68
N HIS A 169 -15.18 -0.54 -44.95
CA HIS A 169 -15.11 0.03 -46.30
C HIS A 169 -13.79 -0.30 -47.03
N ASN A 170 -12.68 -0.43 -46.31
CA ASN A 170 -11.36 -0.75 -46.86
C ASN A 170 -11.07 -2.25 -47.02
N ALA A 171 -11.95 -3.12 -46.53
CA ALA A 171 -11.75 -4.57 -46.52
C ALA A 171 -12.92 -5.33 -47.18
N LEU A 172 -13.67 -4.66 -48.08
CA LEU A 172 -14.80 -5.25 -48.78
C LEU A 172 -14.39 -6.47 -49.63
N PRO A 173 -15.29 -7.47 -49.81
CA PRO A 173 -15.04 -8.61 -50.68
C PRO A 173 -14.65 -8.16 -52.10
N LYS A 174 -13.53 -8.70 -52.60
CA LYS A 174 -13.04 -8.38 -53.94
C LYS A 174 -13.77 -9.20 -54.99
N GLN A 175 -13.77 -8.73 -56.24
CA GLN A 175 -14.42 -9.42 -57.36
C GLN A 175 -13.94 -10.87 -57.53
N GLU A 176 -12.65 -11.13 -57.29
CA GLU A 176 -12.06 -12.48 -57.32
C GLU A 176 -12.70 -13.44 -56.30
N THR A 177 -13.18 -12.90 -55.17
CA THR A 177 -13.83 -13.68 -54.11
C THR A 177 -15.33 -13.86 -54.33
N LEU A 178 -15.95 -13.08 -55.22
CA LEU A 178 -17.38 -13.11 -55.55
C LEU A 178 -17.62 -13.79 -56.91
N ASN A 179 -17.03 -14.97 -57.10
CA ASN A 179 -17.03 -15.68 -58.38
C ASN A 179 -18.00 -16.90 -58.42
N ALA A 180 -18.65 -17.23 -57.31
CA ALA A 180 -19.59 -18.33 -57.19
C ALA A 180 -20.68 -18.00 -56.16
N PRO A 181 -21.82 -18.72 -56.12
CA PRO A 181 -22.84 -18.56 -55.09
C PRO A 181 -22.30 -18.63 -53.64
N LEU A 182 -22.90 -17.86 -52.72
CA LEU A 182 -22.40 -17.64 -51.34
C LEU A 182 -22.25 -18.94 -50.53
N ASP A 183 -23.08 -19.96 -50.77
CA ASP A 183 -23.00 -21.27 -50.10
C ASP A 183 -21.70 -22.02 -50.43
N LYS A 184 -21.10 -21.74 -51.59
CA LYS A 184 -19.83 -22.34 -52.04
C LYS A 184 -18.61 -21.51 -51.66
N LEU A 185 -18.79 -20.22 -51.38
CA LEU A 185 -17.71 -19.33 -50.99
C LEU A 185 -17.37 -19.44 -49.50
N SER A 186 -16.10 -19.17 -49.16
CA SER A 186 -15.67 -19.09 -47.76
C SER A 186 -16.37 -17.95 -47.00
N ILE A 187 -16.66 -16.84 -47.69
CA ILE A 187 -17.32 -15.67 -47.10
C ILE A 187 -18.78 -15.91 -46.69
N GLY A 188 -19.46 -16.89 -47.30
CA GLY A 188 -20.85 -17.23 -47.00
C GLY A 188 -20.99 -18.37 -45.98
N LYS A 189 -19.89 -18.76 -45.33
CA LYS A 189 -19.86 -19.69 -44.20
C LYS A 189 -19.42 -18.92 -42.96
N ILE A 190 -19.94 -19.30 -41.80
CA ILE A 190 -19.44 -18.78 -40.52
C ILE A 190 -17.97 -19.19 -40.42
N ASP A 191 -17.10 -18.19 -40.28
CA ASP A 191 -15.67 -18.42 -40.09
C ASP A 191 -15.46 -19.35 -38.87
N PRO A 192 -14.96 -20.59 -39.06
CA PRO A 192 -14.78 -21.55 -37.98
C PRO A 192 -13.56 -21.21 -37.11
N THR A 193 -12.91 -20.04 -37.29
CA THR A 193 -11.93 -19.57 -36.32
C THR A 193 -12.61 -19.40 -34.97
N SER A 194 -12.50 -20.46 -34.18
CA SER A 194 -13.03 -20.53 -32.83
C SER A 194 -12.60 -19.28 -32.07
N VAL A 195 -13.50 -18.80 -31.22
CA VAL A 195 -13.24 -17.73 -30.25
C VAL A 195 -11.89 -17.95 -29.56
N THR A 196 -11.52 -19.21 -29.32
CA THR A 196 -10.19 -19.62 -28.84
C THR A 196 -9.06 -19.13 -29.74
N THR A 197 -9.08 -19.33 -31.06
CA THR A 197 -8.00 -18.89 -31.96
C THR A 197 -7.82 -17.36 -31.96
N ARG A 198 -8.92 -16.60 -31.86
CA ARG A 198 -8.85 -15.12 -31.75
C ARG A 198 -8.34 -14.68 -30.39
N ILE A 199 -8.81 -15.30 -29.30
CA ILE A 199 -8.29 -15.08 -27.94
C ILE A 199 -6.81 -15.45 -27.88
N THR A 200 -6.41 -16.57 -28.46
CA THR A 200 -5.01 -17.02 -28.49
C THR A 200 -4.14 -16.03 -29.24
N LYS A 201 -4.61 -15.45 -30.37
CA LYS A 201 -3.91 -14.37 -31.06
C LYS A 201 -3.78 -13.11 -30.19
N ILE A 202 -4.85 -12.69 -29.50
CA ILE A 202 -4.82 -11.54 -28.59
C ILE A 202 -3.86 -11.79 -27.42
N VAL A 203 -3.90 -12.98 -26.83
CA VAL A 203 -3.01 -13.37 -25.75
C VAL A 203 -1.56 -13.40 -26.23
N LEU A 204 -1.28 -13.98 -27.41
CA LEU A 204 0.08 -14.05 -27.96
C LEU A 204 0.63 -12.70 -28.41
N TRP A 205 -0.20 -11.79 -28.92
CA TRP A 205 0.27 -10.52 -29.50
C TRP A 205 0.16 -9.32 -28.55
N PHE A 206 -0.69 -9.38 -27.53
CA PHE A 206 -0.88 -8.27 -26.59
C PHE A 206 -0.52 -8.67 -25.16
N VAL A 207 -1.08 -9.77 -24.65
CA VAL A 207 -0.89 -10.15 -23.24
C VAL A 207 0.50 -10.69 -22.99
N PHE A 208 0.99 -11.58 -23.86
CA PHE A 208 2.28 -12.23 -23.71
C PHE A 208 3.46 -11.27 -23.89
N PRO A 209 3.47 -10.35 -24.88
CA PRO A 209 4.52 -9.35 -24.98
C PRO A 209 4.49 -8.37 -23.81
N LEU A 210 3.31 -7.94 -23.34
CA LEU A 210 3.19 -7.09 -22.16
C LEU A 210 3.68 -7.82 -20.90
N PHE A 211 3.35 -9.10 -20.76
CA PHE A 211 3.84 -9.95 -19.69
C PHE A 211 5.37 -10.08 -19.74
N LEU A 212 5.95 -10.35 -20.91
CA LEU A 212 7.41 -10.39 -21.09
C LEU A 212 8.07 -9.05 -20.77
N LEU A 213 7.42 -7.93 -21.08
CA LEU A 213 7.92 -6.59 -20.81
C LEU A 213 7.88 -6.29 -19.30
N THR A 214 6.77 -6.63 -18.61
CA THR A 214 6.69 -6.51 -17.14
C THR A 214 7.66 -7.45 -16.42
N LEU A 215 7.88 -8.67 -16.95
CA LEU A 215 8.86 -9.62 -16.43
C LEU A 215 10.27 -9.09 -16.63
N ALA A 216 10.59 -8.57 -17.81
CA ALA A 216 11.89 -7.96 -18.10
C ALA A 216 12.15 -6.75 -17.20
N ASP A 217 11.14 -5.91 -16.96
CA ASP A 217 11.25 -4.74 -16.09
C ASP A 217 11.43 -5.14 -14.61
N ARG A 218 10.70 -6.17 -14.15
CA ARG A 218 10.92 -6.76 -12.82
C ARG A 218 12.27 -7.43 -12.67
N LEU A 219 12.75 -8.15 -13.69
CA LEU A 219 14.09 -8.76 -13.72
C LEU A 219 15.19 -7.69 -13.81
N TRP A 220 14.94 -6.56 -14.49
CA TRP A 220 15.85 -5.44 -14.55
C TRP A 220 15.91 -4.68 -13.23
N ALA A 221 14.77 -4.42 -12.60
CA ALA A 221 14.67 -3.89 -11.23
C ALA A 221 15.35 -4.84 -10.23
N TRP A 222 15.17 -6.15 -10.38
CA TRP A 222 15.80 -7.18 -9.56
C TRP A 222 17.30 -7.28 -9.82
N THR A 223 17.79 -7.13 -11.05
CA THR A 223 19.23 -7.12 -11.36
C THR A 223 19.90 -5.80 -10.95
N LYS A 224 19.22 -4.65 -11.02
CA LYS A 224 19.65 -3.40 -10.38
C LYS A 224 19.67 -3.54 -8.86
N TRP A 225 18.65 -4.17 -8.27
CA TRP A 225 18.61 -4.50 -6.85
C TRP A 225 19.76 -5.44 -6.49
N ILE A 226 20.02 -6.53 -7.22
CA ILE A 226 21.15 -7.46 -7.00
C ILE A 226 22.50 -6.76 -7.20
N LYS A 227 22.67 -5.91 -8.22
CA LYS A 227 23.92 -5.14 -8.42
C LYS A 227 24.11 -4.09 -7.32
N LYS A 228 23.03 -3.47 -6.83
CA LYS A 228 23.01 -2.61 -5.64
C LYS A 228 23.33 -3.41 -4.39
N GLN A 229 22.79 -4.62 -4.22
CA GLN A 229 23.10 -5.56 -3.12
C GLN A 229 24.54 -6.09 -3.20
N ARG A 230 25.13 -6.32 -4.37
CA ARG A 230 26.54 -6.77 -4.53
C ARG A 230 27.56 -5.66 -4.26
N LYS A 231 27.32 -4.43 -4.75
CA LYS A 231 28.15 -3.26 -4.41
C LYS A 231 27.97 -2.85 -2.94
N ARG A 232 26.74 -2.94 -2.41
CA ARG A 232 26.43 -2.81 -0.98
C ARG A 232 27.17 -3.88 -0.19
N ASN A 233 27.12 -5.16 -0.57
CA ASN A 233 27.78 -6.26 0.13
C ASN A 233 29.30 -6.15 0.21
N LYS A 234 30.01 -5.62 -0.80
CA LYS A 234 31.47 -5.40 -0.72
C LYS A 234 31.85 -4.24 0.23
N LEU A 235 31.06 -3.16 0.26
CA LEU A 235 31.25 -2.07 1.21
C LEU A 235 30.80 -2.48 2.63
N TYR A 236 29.74 -3.30 2.71
CA TYR A 236 29.17 -3.85 3.93
C TYR A 236 30.08 -4.89 4.58
N THR A 237 30.80 -5.72 3.82
CA THR A 237 31.83 -6.63 4.39
C THR A 237 33.05 -5.88 4.90
N LEU A 238 33.39 -4.71 4.33
CA LEU A 238 34.43 -3.82 4.85
C LEU A 238 33.96 -3.08 6.12
N LEU A 239 32.68 -2.68 6.21
CA LEU A 239 32.08 -2.04 7.39
C LEU A 239 31.67 -3.02 8.51
N LYS A 240 31.53 -4.32 8.21
CA LYS A 240 31.23 -5.40 9.18
C LYS A 240 32.31 -5.58 10.25
N LYS A 241 33.48 -4.95 10.10
CA LYS A 241 34.48 -4.86 11.18
C LYS A 241 34.05 -3.93 12.34
N LYS A 242 32.92 -3.24 12.23
CA LYS A 242 32.22 -2.56 13.35
C LYS A 242 30.73 -2.92 13.37
N ARG A 243 30.39 -4.20 13.51
CA ARG A 243 29.02 -4.60 13.87
C ARG A 243 28.85 -4.43 15.38
N LYS A 244 28.20 -3.35 15.82
CA LYS A 244 27.65 -3.33 17.19
C LYS A 244 26.48 -4.31 17.18
N MET A 245 26.63 -5.44 17.87
CA MET A 245 25.52 -6.37 18.09
C MET A 245 24.55 -5.72 19.09
N ARG A 246 23.25 -6.06 19.02
CA ARG A 246 22.29 -5.70 20.06
C ARG A 246 22.89 -6.00 21.43
N LYS A 247 22.83 -5.01 22.31
CA LYS A 247 23.38 -5.17 23.65
C LYS A 247 22.47 -6.12 24.40
N LYS A 248 23.07 -7.19 24.93
CA LYS A 248 22.38 -8.06 25.88
C LYS A 248 22.35 -7.33 27.21
N ILE A 249 21.19 -7.17 27.83
CA ILE A 249 21.06 -6.37 29.07
C ILE A 249 20.22 -7.11 30.10
N VAL A 250 20.72 -7.21 31.33
CA VAL A 250 19.92 -7.65 32.48
C VAL A 250 19.85 -6.49 33.46
N ALA A 251 18.66 -5.89 33.59
CA ALA A 251 18.39 -4.77 34.48
C ALA A 251 17.57 -5.24 35.69
N GLY A 252 18.03 -5.01 36.91
CA GLY A 252 17.28 -5.32 38.13
C GLY A 252 16.51 -4.11 38.62
N ASN A 253 15.18 -4.18 38.68
CA ASN A 253 14.31 -3.16 39.28
C ASN A 253 13.98 -3.59 40.73
N TRP A 254 14.58 -2.92 41.71
CA TRP A 254 14.37 -3.27 43.13
C TRP A 254 12.98 -2.87 43.62
N LYS A 255 12.33 -1.92 42.96
CA LYS A 255 11.06 -1.31 43.40
C LYS A 255 11.21 -0.77 44.81
N MET A 256 10.09 -0.58 45.50
CA MET A 256 10.06 -0.10 46.89
C MET A 256 10.48 -1.19 47.91
N ASN A 257 11.74 -1.65 47.84
CA ASN A 257 12.33 -2.65 48.73
C ASN A 257 13.70 -2.19 49.27
N LEU A 258 14.14 -2.88 50.33
CA LEU A 258 15.42 -2.70 51.02
C LEU A 258 15.58 -1.34 51.72
N ASN A 259 16.02 -1.36 52.97
CA ASN A 259 16.52 -0.13 53.59
C ASN A 259 17.90 0.24 53.03
N LEU A 260 18.45 1.39 53.43
CA LEU A 260 19.72 1.89 52.91
C LEU A 260 20.88 0.87 53.05
N GLN A 261 20.99 0.23 54.22
CA GLN A 261 22.09 -0.68 54.52
C GLN A 261 21.96 -2.01 53.78
N GLU A 262 20.75 -2.54 53.69
CA GLU A 262 20.44 -3.74 52.90
C GLU A 262 20.74 -3.51 51.41
N GLY A 263 20.33 -2.35 50.87
CA GLY A 263 20.61 -1.98 49.48
C GLY A 263 22.11 -1.86 49.19
N LEU A 264 22.88 -1.27 50.11
CA LEU A 264 24.34 -1.18 49.97
C LEU A 264 25.01 -2.55 50.04
N ALA A 265 24.57 -3.41 50.95
CA ALA A 265 25.07 -4.77 51.07
C ALA A 265 24.82 -5.56 49.77
N LEU A 266 23.59 -5.51 49.24
CA LEU A 266 23.24 -6.20 48.00
C LEU A 266 24.00 -5.64 46.79
N ALA A 267 24.11 -4.31 46.65
CA ALA A 267 24.89 -3.70 45.58
C ALA A 267 26.36 -4.14 45.61
N LYS A 268 26.97 -4.18 46.80
CA LYS A 268 28.34 -4.66 47.00
C LYS A 268 28.46 -6.13 46.61
N GLU A 269 27.55 -6.95 47.08
CA GLU A 269 27.54 -8.40 46.80
C GLU A 269 27.44 -8.67 45.29
N VAL A 270 26.54 -7.98 44.59
CA VAL A 270 26.39 -8.08 43.13
C VAL A 270 27.67 -7.63 42.42
N ASN A 271 28.23 -6.48 42.81
CA ASN A 271 29.47 -5.98 42.21
C ASN A 271 30.63 -6.97 42.38
N ASP A 272 30.84 -7.48 43.59
CA ASP A 272 31.94 -8.39 43.90
C ASP A 272 31.77 -9.73 43.17
N THR A 273 30.53 -10.24 43.11
CA THR A 273 30.18 -11.47 42.38
C THR A 273 30.47 -11.34 40.89
N LEU A 274 30.10 -10.22 40.28
CA LEU A 274 30.35 -9.96 38.86
C LEU A 274 31.81 -9.59 38.57
N ALA A 275 32.55 -9.06 39.55
CA ALA A 275 33.97 -8.80 39.41
C ALA A 275 34.77 -10.12 39.40
N ALA A 276 34.38 -11.07 40.25
CA ALA A 276 34.94 -12.40 40.30
C ALA A 276 34.60 -13.24 39.05
N ASP A 277 33.39 -13.10 38.52
CA ASP A 277 32.90 -13.87 37.37
C ASP A 277 32.13 -12.97 36.38
N LYS A 278 32.91 -12.37 35.46
CA LYS A 278 32.43 -11.32 34.54
C LYS A 278 31.23 -11.77 33.70
N PRO A 279 30.20 -10.93 33.54
CA PRO A 279 29.03 -11.24 32.73
C PRO A 279 29.31 -11.12 31.23
N ASN A 280 28.54 -11.86 30.42
CA ASN A 280 28.53 -11.76 28.94
C ASN A 280 27.43 -10.81 28.42
N CYS A 281 26.93 -9.94 29.29
CA CYS A 281 25.89 -8.95 29.03
C CYS A 281 26.15 -7.68 29.86
N ASP A 282 25.53 -6.56 29.48
CA ASP A 282 25.48 -5.37 30.33
C ASP A 282 24.55 -5.65 31.52
N VAL A 283 24.97 -5.26 32.73
CA VAL A 283 24.17 -5.41 33.95
C VAL A 283 23.82 -4.03 34.48
N ILE A 284 22.56 -3.82 34.86
CA ILE A 284 22.06 -2.58 35.43
C ILE A 284 21.33 -2.89 36.72
N ILE A 285 21.52 -2.10 37.77
CA ILE A 285 20.64 -2.09 38.94
C ILE A 285 19.93 -0.75 39.05
N CYS A 286 18.62 -0.81 39.19
CA CYS A 286 17.73 0.32 39.38
C CYS A 286 17.21 0.29 40.81
N THR A 287 17.50 1.35 41.56
CA THR A 287 17.26 1.39 43.01
C THR A 287 16.28 2.50 43.39
N PRO A 288 15.62 2.41 44.55
CA PRO A 288 14.97 3.55 45.18
C PRO A 288 15.91 4.75 45.32
N PHE A 289 15.34 5.95 45.30
CA PHE A 289 16.12 7.20 45.39
C PHE A 289 17.03 7.27 46.62
N ILE A 290 16.61 6.65 47.73
CA ILE A 290 17.38 6.66 48.99
C ILE A 290 18.74 5.97 48.86
N HIS A 291 18.92 5.09 47.87
CA HIS A 291 20.15 4.31 47.68
C HIS A 291 21.12 4.91 46.67
N LEU A 292 20.62 5.69 45.68
CA LEU A 292 21.36 6.04 44.46
C LEU A 292 22.78 6.57 44.73
N ALA A 293 22.90 7.65 45.50
CA ALA A 293 24.19 8.30 45.75
C ALA A 293 25.16 7.39 46.52
N SER A 294 24.66 6.59 47.46
CA SER A 294 25.48 5.69 48.25
C SER A 294 25.92 4.46 47.45
N VAL A 295 25.03 3.88 46.64
CA VAL A 295 25.33 2.73 45.78
C VAL A 295 26.32 3.11 44.68
N ALA A 296 26.26 4.34 44.15
CA ALA A 296 27.21 4.83 43.15
C ALA A 296 28.67 4.74 43.61
N GLY A 297 28.94 4.94 44.91
CA GLY A 297 30.29 4.83 45.48
C GLY A 297 30.78 3.40 45.69
N VAL A 298 29.88 2.42 45.66
CA VAL A 298 30.19 0.99 45.89
C VAL A 298 30.34 0.24 44.56
N LEU A 299 29.64 0.66 43.52
CA LEU A 299 29.67 -0.01 42.22
C LEU A 299 30.88 0.40 41.38
N ASN A 300 31.49 -0.59 40.72
CA ASN A 300 32.31 -0.33 39.54
C ASN A 300 31.39 -0.04 38.35
N ASN A 301 31.33 1.23 37.93
CA ASN A 301 30.45 1.69 36.86
C ASN A 301 30.78 1.15 35.45
N GLN A 302 31.93 0.47 35.28
CA GLN A 302 32.25 -0.25 34.04
C GLN A 302 31.73 -1.69 34.04
N LEU A 303 31.32 -2.19 35.20
CA LEU A 303 30.82 -3.55 35.41
C LEU A 303 29.29 -3.57 35.61
N VAL A 304 28.78 -2.66 36.44
CA VAL A 304 27.36 -2.55 36.77
C VAL A 304 26.91 -1.11 36.56
N GLY A 305 25.93 -0.91 35.68
CA GLY A 305 25.26 0.37 35.52
C GLY A 305 24.31 0.66 36.68
N LEU A 306 24.22 1.92 37.10
CA LEU A 306 23.27 2.38 38.11
C LEU A 306 22.11 3.13 37.44
N GLY A 307 20.88 2.86 37.86
CA GLY A 307 19.71 3.59 37.42
C GLY A 307 18.75 3.98 38.54
N ALA A 308 17.93 4.99 38.28
CA ALA A 308 16.79 5.32 39.12
C ALA A 308 15.51 4.63 38.62
N GLU A 309 14.52 4.51 39.50
CA GLU A 309 13.21 3.91 39.18
C GLU A 309 12.20 4.91 38.61
N ASN A 310 12.49 6.21 38.66
CA ASN A 310 11.68 7.29 38.11
C ASN A 310 12.50 8.62 38.04
N CYS A 311 11.98 9.62 37.34
CA CYS A 311 12.32 11.03 37.57
C CYS A 311 11.11 11.93 37.25
N ALA A 312 11.16 13.20 37.67
CA ALA A 312 10.11 14.19 37.43
C ALA A 312 10.03 14.62 35.96
N ASP A 313 8.85 15.12 35.54
CA ASP A 313 8.64 15.79 34.23
C ASP A 313 9.00 17.29 34.29
N LYS A 314 9.69 17.73 35.35
CA LYS A 314 10.07 19.12 35.63
C LYS A 314 11.56 19.21 35.90
N GLU A 315 12.20 20.27 35.42
CA GLU A 315 13.64 20.52 35.65
C GLU A 315 13.93 20.82 37.12
N LYS A 316 13.14 21.71 37.72
CA LYS A 316 13.21 22.17 39.12
C LYS A 316 11.94 22.93 39.49
N GLY A 317 11.70 23.16 40.78
CA GLY A 317 10.63 24.05 41.25
C GLY A 317 9.87 23.52 42.45
N ALA A 318 8.65 24.02 42.65
CA ALA A 318 7.76 23.67 43.76
C ALA A 318 7.05 22.32 43.51
N TYR A 319 7.82 21.24 43.48
CA TYR A 319 7.35 19.86 43.26
C TYR A 319 7.82 18.97 44.43
N THR A 320 7.30 19.26 45.63
CA THR A 320 7.71 18.59 46.87
C THR A 320 7.58 17.07 46.76
N GLY A 321 8.68 16.36 47.00
CA GLY A 321 8.75 14.89 46.95
C GLY A 321 9.25 14.33 45.60
N GLU A 322 9.26 15.13 44.53
CA GLU A 322 9.76 14.71 43.24
C GLU A 322 11.29 14.85 43.13
N VAL A 323 11.91 14.01 42.30
CA VAL A 323 13.35 14.02 42.02
C VAL A 323 13.55 14.31 40.53
N SER A 324 14.21 15.42 40.20
CA SER A 324 14.43 15.80 38.80
C SER A 324 15.46 14.91 38.10
N ALA A 325 15.44 14.88 36.76
CA ALA A 325 16.44 14.16 35.97
C ALA A 325 17.88 14.63 36.26
N GLU A 326 18.07 15.94 36.50
CA GLU A 326 19.37 16.51 36.89
C GLU A 326 19.82 15.99 38.26
N MET A 327 18.91 15.90 39.24
CA MET A 327 19.19 15.33 40.56
C MET A 327 19.55 13.84 40.46
N VAL A 328 18.85 13.06 39.64
CA VAL A 328 19.21 11.66 39.39
C VAL A 328 20.62 11.58 38.80
N LYS A 329 20.90 12.37 37.76
CA LYS A 329 22.20 12.36 37.09
C LYS A 329 23.36 12.70 38.03
N SER A 330 23.17 13.65 38.95
CA SER A 330 24.22 14.09 39.88
C SER A 330 24.66 13.02 40.88
N THR A 331 23.84 11.99 41.11
CA THR A 331 24.22 10.83 41.95
C THR A 331 25.25 9.90 41.30
N GLY A 332 25.49 10.02 39.99
CA GLY A 332 26.29 9.08 39.20
C GLY A 332 25.47 8.04 38.43
N ALA A 333 24.13 8.07 38.56
CA ALA A 333 23.23 7.24 37.77
C ALA A 333 23.43 7.49 36.27
N GLN A 334 23.34 6.39 35.50
CA GLN A 334 23.46 6.37 34.05
C GLN A 334 22.11 6.10 33.37
N TYR A 335 21.18 5.46 34.09
CA TYR A 335 19.90 5.01 33.58
C TYR A 335 18.73 5.55 34.41
N VAL A 336 17.54 5.56 33.84
CA VAL A 336 16.28 5.78 34.56
C VAL A 336 15.16 4.94 33.94
N ILE A 337 14.38 4.26 34.77
CA ILE A 337 13.15 3.58 34.35
C ILE A 337 12.04 4.62 34.25
N LEU A 338 11.29 4.61 33.14
CA LEU A 338 10.14 5.49 32.92
C LEU A 338 8.98 4.71 32.32
N GLY A 339 7.75 5.04 32.72
CA GLY A 339 6.55 4.39 32.21
C GLY A 339 6.33 2.98 32.74
N HIS A 340 6.95 2.61 33.87
CA HIS A 340 6.70 1.31 34.49
C HIS A 340 5.20 1.16 34.81
N SER A 341 4.64 -0.03 34.56
CA SER A 341 3.22 -0.36 34.76
C SER A 341 2.63 0.17 36.08
N GLU A 342 3.30 -0.09 37.22
CA GLU A 342 2.87 0.41 38.55
C GLU A 342 2.75 1.95 38.62
N ARG A 343 3.56 2.69 37.86
CA ARG A 343 3.48 4.16 37.82
C ARG A 343 2.32 4.65 36.97
N ARG A 344 2.04 3.97 35.86
CA ARG A 344 0.86 4.24 35.03
C ARG A 344 -0.42 3.97 35.80
N GLU A 345 -0.46 2.85 36.53
CA GLU A 345 -1.65 2.40 37.25
C GLU A 345 -1.88 3.19 38.55
N TYR A 346 -0.89 3.29 39.43
CA TYR A 346 -1.08 3.87 40.76
C TYR A 346 -0.89 5.38 40.83
N TYR A 347 -0.16 5.96 39.87
CA TYR A 347 0.20 7.38 39.85
C TYR A 347 -0.27 8.10 38.59
N ASN A 348 -1.06 7.43 37.74
CA ASN A 348 -1.72 8.00 36.57
C ASN A 348 -0.76 8.69 35.59
N GLU A 349 0.42 8.13 35.37
CA GLU A 349 1.34 8.65 34.36
C GLU A 349 0.78 8.48 32.95
N THR A 350 0.51 9.60 32.28
CA THR A 350 -0.01 9.62 30.90
C THR A 350 1.12 9.67 29.87
N PRO A 351 0.85 9.36 28.59
CA PRO A 351 1.84 9.46 27.52
C PRO A 351 2.51 10.84 27.43
N GLU A 352 1.76 11.92 27.69
CA GLU A 352 2.26 13.30 27.68
C GLU A 352 3.26 13.57 28.81
N ILE A 353 2.95 13.09 30.03
CA ILE A 353 3.85 13.18 31.19
C ILE A 353 5.14 12.41 30.87
N LEU A 354 5.00 11.19 30.35
CA LEU A 354 6.13 10.32 30.02
C LEU A 354 7.02 10.91 28.93
N LYS A 355 6.43 11.52 27.89
CA LYS A 355 7.17 12.27 26.87
C LYS A 355 8.03 13.37 27.49
N GLY A 356 7.46 14.14 28.43
CA GLY A 356 8.20 15.18 29.17
C GLY A 356 9.38 14.61 29.96
N LYS A 357 9.15 13.51 30.69
CA LYS A 357 10.19 12.82 31.46
C LYS A 357 11.32 12.28 30.58
N VAL A 358 10.98 11.63 29.47
CA VAL A 358 11.96 11.07 28.51
C VAL A 358 12.86 12.17 27.98
N LEU A 359 12.28 13.28 27.50
CA LEU A 359 13.05 14.41 26.97
C LEU A 359 13.99 15.01 28.02
N LEU A 360 13.52 15.18 29.26
CA LEU A 360 14.35 15.70 30.35
C LEU A 360 15.46 14.73 30.77
N ALA A 361 15.18 13.42 30.82
CA ALA A 361 16.17 12.40 31.12
C ALA A 361 17.30 12.41 30.09
N LEU A 362 16.94 12.38 28.80
CA LEU A 362 17.90 12.42 27.70
C LEU A 362 18.72 13.73 27.68
N LYS A 363 18.07 14.88 27.89
CA LYS A 363 18.73 16.19 28.00
C LYS A 363 19.80 16.23 29.10
N ASN A 364 19.57 15.50 30.20
CA ASN A 364 20.53 15.38 31.30
C ASN A 364 21.55 14.22 31.12
N GLY A 365 21.58 13.58 29.95
CA GLY A 365 22.52 12.50 29.65
C GLY A 365 22.27 11.21 30.42
N LEU A 366 21.01 10.97 30.83
CA LEU A 366 20.55 9.66 31.28
C LEU A 366 20.09 8.85 30.07
N LYS A 367 20.28 7.53 30.13
CA LYS A 367 19.64 6.59 29.22
C LYS A 367 18.31 6.15 29.81
N VAL A 368 17.32 5.95 28.96
CA VAL A 368 15.97 5.62 29.42
C VAL A 368 15.71 4.13 29.22
N ILE A 369 15.20 3.47 30.27
CA ILE A 369 14.55 2.16 30.17
C ILE A 369 13.05 2.45 30.14
N PHE A 370 12.46 2.45 28.95
CA PHE A 370 11.06 2.82 28.73
C PHE A 370 10.17 1.58 28.76
N CYS A 371 9.27 1.52 29.74
CA CYS A 371 8.36 0.40 29.93
C CYS A 371 7.05 0.61 29.16
N ILE A 372 6.61 -0.47 28.50
CA ILE A 372 5.36 -0.57 27.75
C ILE A 372 4.72 -1.94 28.00
N GLY A 373 3.41 -2.04 27.87
CA GLY A 373 2.73 -3.30 28.10
C GLY A 373 1.22 -3.21 28.20
N GLU A 374 0.56 -4.33 27.97
CA GLU A 374 -0.89 -4.43 28.00
C GLU A 374 -1.43 -5.13 29.25
N THR A 375 -2.64 -4.76 29.65
CA THR A 375 -3.43 -5.41 30.70
C THR A 375 -3.98 -6.77 30.25
N LEU A 376 -4.46 -7.59 31.19
CA LEU A 376 -5.09 -8.87 30.85
C LEU A 376 -6.29 -8.69 29.91
N ALA A 377 -7.14 -7.69 30.19
CA ALA A 377 -8.33 -7.42 29.39
C ALA A 377 -7.98 -7.02 27.96
N GLU A 378 -6.91 -6.26 27.76
CA GLU A 378 -6.42 -5.89 26.43
C GLU A 378 -5.84 -7.09 25.69
N ARG A 379 -5.08 -7.96 26.38
CA ARG A 379 -4.57 -9.21 25.79
C ARG A 379 -5.69 -10.16 25.38
N GLU A 380 -6.69 -10.36 26.24
CA GLU A 380 -7.86 -11.20 25.93
C GLU A 380 -8.71 -10.62 24.79
N ALA A 381 -8.69 -9.30 24.60
CA ALA A 381 -9.29 -8.61 23.47
C ALA A 381 -8.41 -8.57 22.19
N ASN A 382 -7.23 -9.21 22.19
CA ASN A 382 -6.24 -9.19 21.11
C ASN A 382 -5.73 -7.77 20.73
N LYS A 383 -5.67 -6.87 21.70
CA LYS A 383 -5.24 -5.46 21.51
C LYS A 383 -3.78 -5.20 21.88
N GLN A 384 -3.01 -6.23 22.26
CA GLN A 384 -1.63 -6.05 22.73
C GLN A 384 -0.77 -5.21 21.78
N ASN A 385 -0.90 -5.42 20.46
CA ASN A 385 -0.11 -4.72 19.45
C ASN A 385 -0.51 -3.25 19.35
N ASP A 386 -1.82 -2.96 19.40
CA ASP A 386 -2.34 -1.59 19.33
C ASP A 386 -1.92 -0.80 20.57
N VAL A 387 -1.99 -1.42 21.76
CA VAL A 387 -1.59 -0.82 23.03
C VAL A 387 -0.11 -0.47 23.01
N VAL A 388 0.78 -1.44 22.76
CA VAL A 388 2.22 -1.18 22.79
C VAL A 388 2.66 -0.18 21.71
N LYS A 389 2.02 -0.20 20.53
CA LYS A 389 2.29 0.78 19.47
C LYS A 389 1.87 2.18 19.91
N ALA A 390 0.67 2.33 20.50
CA ALA A 390 0.19 3.61 21.00
C ALA A 390 1.09 4.19 22.11
N GLU A 391 1.58 3.36 23.04
CA GLU A 391 2.49 3.81 24.09
C GLU A 391 3.85 4.28 23.54
N LEU A 392 4.39 3.58 22.53
CA LEU A 392 5.60 4.01 21.84
C LEU A 392 5.37 5.32 21.08
N GLU A 393 4.26 5.43 20.36
CA GLU A 393 3.89 6.61 19.58
C GLU A 393 3.68 7.86 20.44
N GLY A 394 2.99 7.71 21.58
CA GLY A 394 2.66 8.81 22.47
C GLY A 394 3.85 9.37 23.24
N SER A 395 4.88 8.56 23.52
CA SER A 395 5.92 8.92 24.49
C SER A 395 7.36 8.95 23.97
N VAL A 396 7.72 8.12 22.98
CA VAL A 396 9.12 7.99 22.54
C VAL A 396 9.33 8.11 21.03
N PHE A 397 8.32 7.91 20.18
CA PHE A 397 8.46 8.06 18.73
C PHE A 397 8.46 9.52 18.24
N ASN A 398 8.39 10.48 19.17
CA ASN A 398 8.66 11.89 18.91
C ASN A 398 10.15 12.24 18.95
N LEU A 399 11.03 11.31 19.34
CA LEU A 399 12.48 11.52 19.38
C LEU A 399 13.11 11.43 17.99
N SER A 400 14.25 12.09 17.80
CA SER A 400 15.16 11.80 16.69
C SER A 400 15.77 10.40 16.82
N ALA A 401 16.32 9.86 15.72
CA ALA A 401 16.96 8.55 15.74
C ALA A 401 18.18 8.51 16.69
N GLU A 402 18.91 9.63 16.78
CA GLU A 402 20.06 9.82 17.65
C GLU A 402 19.67 9.82 19.13
N GLU A 403 18.55 10.47 19.47
CA GLU A 403 18.00 10.46 20.82
C GLU A 403 17.46 9.07 21.19
N PHE A 404 16.70 8.45 20.28
CA PHE A 404 16.12 7.11 20.47
C PHE A 404 17.19 6.03 20.67
N ALA A 405 18.41 6.21 20.16
CA ALA A 405 19.53 5.32 20.41
C ALA A 405 19.94 5.21 21.90
N ASN A 406 19.47 6.14 22.75
CA ASN A 406 19.65 6.11 24.20
C ASN A 406 18.44 5.55 24.96
N VAL A 407 17.46 4.98 24.24
CA VAL A 407 16.29 4.32 24.79
C VAL A 407 16.46 2.80 24.69
N ILE A 408 16.23 2.13 25.81
CA ILE A 408 16.02 0.69 25.93
C ILE A 408 14.52 0.50 26.13
N VAL A 409 13.89 -0.41 25.40
CA VAL A 409 12.46 -0.71 25.58
C VAL A 409 12.34 -1.92 26.51
N ALA A 410 11.46 -1.85 27.50
CA ALA A 410 11.12 -2.99 28.35
C ALA A 410 9.63 -3.32 28.15
N TYR A 411 9.36 -4.50 27.62
CA TYR A 411 8.00 -4.99 27.44
C TYR A 411 7.54 -5.73 28.70
N GLU A 412 6.49 -5.23 29.33
CA GLU A 412 5.93 -5.72 30.58
C GLU A 412 4.51 -6.27 30.35
N PRO A 413 4.32 -7.58 30.15
CA PRO A 413 2.97 -8.14 30.15
C PRO A 413 2.36 -7.96 31.54
N ILE A 414 1.52 -6.93 31.73
CA ILE A 414 1.07 -6.47 33.07
C ILE A 414 0.39 -7.62 33.83
N TRP A 415 -0.35 -8.45 33.10
CA TRP A 415 -1.02 -9.64 33.60
C TRP A 415 -0.08 -10.75 34.13
N ALA A 416 1.22 -10.69 33.83
CA ALA A 416 2.25 -11.62 34.29
C ALA A 416 3.17 -11.04 35.38
N ILE A 417 2.96 -9.79 35.82
CA ILE A 417 3.77 -9.13 36.85
C ILE A 417 3.25 -9.55 38.23
N GLY A 418 4.08 -10.22 39.03
CA GLY A 418 3.74 -10.55 40.43
C GLY A 418 2.61 -11.58 40.63
N THR A 419 1.96 -12.05 39.56
CA THR A 419 0.82 -13.00 39.62
C THR A 419 1.25 -14.46 39.68
N GLY A 420 2.54 -14.76 39.48
CA GLY A 420 3.06 -16.13 39.37
C GLY A 420 2.70 -16.82 38.04
N LYS A 421 1.86 -16.21 37.20
CA LYS A 421 1.66 -16.59 35.80
C LYS A 421 2.76 -15.93 34.97
N THR A 422 3.50 -16.72 34.19
CA THR A 422 4.55 -16.22 33.30
C THR A 422 4.06 -16.33 31.86
N ALA A 423 4.30 -15.30 31.05
CA ALA A 423 4.09 -15.43 29.61
C ALA A 423 4.99 -16.54 29.06
N THR A 424 4.48 -17.34 28.14
CA THR A 424 5.31 -18.32 27.43
C THR A 424 6.40 -17.59 26.64
N ALA A 425 7.52 -18.28 26.37
CA ALA A 425 8.61 -17.68 25.61
C ALA A 425 8.16 -17.31 24.18
N GLU A 426 7.18 -18.02 23.62
CA GLU A 426 6.54 -17.72 22.34
C GLU A 426 5.71 -16.43 22.40
N GLN A 427 4.90 -16.23 23.45
CA GLN A 427 4.15 -14.98 23.63
C GLN A 427 5.07 -13.78 23.81
N ALA A 428 6.17 -13.95 24.55
CA ALA A 428 7.19 -12.91 24.71
C ALA A 428 7.89 -12.59 23.37
N GLU A 429 8.24 -13.60 22.59
CA GLU A 429 8.85 -13.40 21.26
C GLU A 429 7.90 -12.72 20.26
N GLU A 430 6.62 -13.11 20.25
CA GLU A 430 5.58 -12.53 19.37
C GLU A 430 5.54 -11.00 19.47
N ILE A 431 5.41 -10.50 20.71
CA ILE A 431 5.26 -9.06 20.96
C ILE A 431 6.61 -8.34 20.86
N HIS A 432 7.73 -8.95 21.24
CA HIS A 432 9.06 -8.38 21.01
C HIS A 432 9.37 -8.20 19.52
N ALA A 433 9.01 -9.18 18.69
CA ALA A 433 9.12 -9.08 17.24
C ALA A 433 8.25 -7.94 16.70
N PHE A 434 7.01 -7.80 17.20
CA PHE A 434 6.13 -6.69 16.85
C PHE A 434 6.72 -5.32 17.25
N ILE A 435 7.18 -5.15 18.49
CA ILE A 435 7.82 -3.90 18.96
C ILE A 435 9.00 -3.54 18.07
N ARG A 436 9.86 -4.52 17.73
CA ARG A 436 10.98 -4.29 16.82
C ARG A 436 10.51 -3.85 15.43
N SER A 437 9.45 -4.46 14.92
CA SER A 437 8.86 -4.07 13.64
C SER A 437 8.32 -2.63 13.65
N ALA A 438 7.67 -2.21 14.75
CA ALA A 438 7.17 -0.84 14.93
C ALA A 438 8.32 0.18 14.99
N ILE A 439 9.42 -0.15 15.67
CA ILE A 439 10.63 0.68 15.68
C ILE A 439 11.24 0.76 14.26
N ALA A 440 11.26 -0.35 13.52
CA ALA A 440 11.77 -0.38 12.15
C ALA A 440 10.90 0.44 11.17
N GLU A 441 9.58 0.40 11.35
CA GLU A 441 8.62 1.22 10.60
C GLU A 441 8.90 2.72 10.82
N LYS A 442 9.16 3.12 12.07
CA LYS A 442 9.38 4.52 12.43
C LYS A 442 10.77 5.05 12.07
N TYR A 443 11.82 4.28 12.35
CA TYR A 443 13.20 4.75 12.34
C TYR A 443 14.11 3.99 11.35
N GLY A 444 13.59 2.96 10.68
CA GLY A 444 14.34 2.08 9.79
C GLY A 444 15.03 0.93 10.52
N ASN A 445 15.41 -0.09 9.73
CA ASN A 445 15.96 -1.35 10.23
C ASN A 445 17.25 -1.17 11.06
N GLU A 446 18.09 -0.18 10.74
CA GLU A 446 19.34 0.02 11.48
C GLU A 446 19.09 0.44 12.93
N VAL A 447 18.14 1.33 13.18
CA VAL A 447 17.78 1.74 14.55
C VAL A 447 17.14 0.57 15.30
N ALA A 448 16.18 -0.12 14.66
CA ALA A 448 15.52 -1.27 15.26
C ALA A 448 16.46 -2.43 15.63
N GLU A 449 17.49 -2.68 14.80
CA GLU A 449 18.51 -3.69 15.06
C GLU A 449 19.55 -3.25 16.10
N ASN A 450 19.59 -1.97 16.48
CA ASN A 450 20.46 -1.45 17.53
C ASN A 450 19.74 -1.24 18.86
N THR A 451 18.41 -1.07 18.85
CA THR A 451 17.59 -0.97 20.06
C THR A 451 17.49 -2.32 20.78
N SER A 452 17.78 -2.31 22.08
CA SER A 452 17.63 -3.48 22.95
C SER A 452 16.21 -3.52 23.52
N ILE A 453 15.54 -4.67 23.41
CA ILE A 453 14.18 -4.88 23.91
C ILE A 453 14.22 -5.95 25.01
N LEU A 454 13.88 -5.55 26.23
CA LEU A 454 13.94 -6.38 27.43
C LEU A 454 12.57 -6.96 27.77
N TYR A 455 12.57 -8.19 28.26
CA TYR A 455 11.37 -8.82 28.80
C TYR A 455 11.20 -8.45 30.28
N GLY A 456 10.08 -7.82 30.64
CA GLY A 456 9.76 -7.35 31.99
C GLY A 456 8.75 -8.20 32.76
N GLY A 457 8.37 -9.38 32.24
CA GLY A 457 7.51 -10.32 32.97
C GLY A 457 8.27 -11.10 34.06
N SER A 458 7.63 -12.14 34.64
CA SER A 458 8.21 -12.95 35.73
C SER A 458 9.36 -13.87 35.28
N ALA A 459 10.52 -13.27 34.99
CA ALA A 459 11.76 -13.96 34.69
C ALA A 459 12.47 -14.43 35.98
N LYS A 460 12.95 -15.67 35.95
CA LYS A 460 13.63 -16.39 37.03
C LYS A 460 14.83 -17.14 36.44
N PRO A 461 15.81 -17.56 37.25
CA PRO A 461 16.94 -18.35 36.76
C PRO A 461 16.54 -19.57 35.93
N SER A 462 15.44 -20.22 36.29
CA SER A 462 14.95 -21.44 35.63
C SER A 462 14.35 -21.23 34.25
N ASN A 463 13.84 -20.03 33.91
CA ASN A 463 13.20 -19.77 32.61
C ASN A 463 13.96 -18.75 31.75
N ALA A 464 14.91 -17.99 32.32
CA ALA A 464 15.70 -17.01 31.60
C ALA A 464 16.46 -17.60 30.39
N PRO A 465 17.06 -18.81 30.43
CA PRO A 465 17.73 -19.37 29.26
C PRO A 465 16.81 -19.58 28.05
N GLU A 466 15.55 -19.97 28.29
CA GLU A 466 14.55 -20.17 27.24
C GLU A 466 14.08 -18.85 26.65
N LEU A 467 13.78 -17.86 27.51
CA LEU A 467 13.40 -16.51 27.09
C LEU A 467 14.52 -15.84 26.29
N PHE A 468 15.75 -15.87 26.79
CA PHE A 468 16.91 -15.19 26.16
C PHE A 468 17.43 -15.93 24.92
N ALA A 469 16.94 -17.15 24.65
CA ALA A 469 17.20 -17.84 23.39
C ALA A 469 16.34 -17.29 22.24
N LYS A 470 15.28 -16.52 22.52
CA LYS A 470 14.38 -15.99 21.49
C LYS A 470 15.05 -14.85 20.69
N PRO A 471 14.83 -14.78 19.35
CA PRO A 471 15.57 -13.86 18.47
C PRO A 471 15.46 -12.37 18.81
N ASN A 472 14.30 -11.93 19.32
CA ASN A 472 13.99 -10.53 19.56
C ASN A 472 14.04 -10.13 21.05
N ILE A 473 14.40 -11.06 21.94
CA ILE A 473 14.57 -10.80 23.37
C ILE A 473 16.05 -10.52 23.65
N ASP A 474 16.37 -9.27 23.97
CA ASP A 474 17.75 -8.82 24.23
C ASP A 474 18.11 -8.84 25.72
N GLY A 475 17.22 -9.36 26.57
CA GLY A 475 17.45 -9.60 27.98
C GLY A 475 16.21 -9.32 28.82
N GLY A 476 16.37 -8.83 30.04
CA GLY A 476 15.24 -8.72 30.98
C GLY A 476 15.29 -7.53 31.93
N LEU A 477 14.11 -7.03 32.28
CA LEU A 477 13.87 -6.11 33.39
C LEU A 477 13.31 -6.91 34.57
N ILE A 478 14.16 -7.21 35.55
CA ILE A 478 13.96 -8.21 36.58
C ILE A 478 13.46 -7.56 37.86
N GLY A 479 12.27 -7.95 38.33
CA GLY A 479 11.72 -7.52 39.62
C GLY A 479 12.28 -8.32 40.81
N GLY A 480 11.44 -9.10 41.48
CA GLY A 480 11.79 -9.76 42.75
C GLY A 480 13.04 -10.65 42.74
N ALA A 481 13.40 -11.27 41.61
CA ALA A 481 14.64 -12.05 41.49
C ALA A 481 15.92 -11.18 41.54
N ALA A 482 15.80 -9.87 41.33
CA ALA A 482 16.92 -8.92 41.46
C ALA A 482 17.24 -8.56 42.92
N LEU A 483 16.39 -8.93 43.88
CA LEU A 483 16.58 -8.66 45.31
C LEU A 483 17.49 -9.69 46.01
N LYS A 484 17.94 -10.70 45.28
CA LYS A 484 18.87 -11.73 45.77
C LYS A 484 20.00 -11.89 44.76
N CYS A 485 21.25 -11.69 45.20
CA CYS A 485 22.41 -11.75 44.31
C CYS A 485 22.48 -13.07 43.53
N ALA A 486 22.24 -14.20 44.19
CA ALA A 486 22.27 -15.53 43.56
C ALA A 486 21.24 -15.69 42.42
N ASP A 487 19.99 -15.25 42.65
CA ASP A 487 18.93 -15.34 41.63
C ASP A 487 19.21 -14.37 40.47
N PHE A 488 19.64 -13.14 40.78
CA PHE A 488 20.00 -12.17 39.75
C PHE A 488 21.17 -12.65 38.90
N LYS A 489 22.21 -13.20 39.53
CA LYS A 489 23.37 -13.81 38.88
C LYS A 489 22.97 -15.00 38.01
N GLY A 490 22.04 -15.86 38.47
CA GLY A 490 21.51 -16.97 37.68
C GLY A 490 20.84 -16.50 36.38
N ILE A 491 20.13 -15.37 36.40
CA ILE A 491 19.54 -14.76 35.21
C ILE A 491 20.61 -14.14 34.31
N ILE A 492 21.61 -13.45 34.88
CA ILE A 492 22.76 -12.90 34.15
C ILE A 492 23.52 -14.00 33.40
N ASP A 493 23.73 -15.14 34.06
CA ASP A 493 24.46 -16.29 33.52
C ASP A 493 23.70 -17.00 32.40
N ALA A 494 22.42 -16.73 32.18
CA ALA A 494 21.69 -17.21 31.00
C ALA A 494 22.33 -16.72 29.67
N TRP A 495 23.18 -15.69 29.73
CA TRP A 495 23.97 -15.22 28.59
C TRP A 495 25.37 -15.87 28.46
N LYS A 496 25.82 -16.65 29.43
CA LYS A 496 27.05 -17.46 29.37
C LYS A 496 26.72 -18.77 28.65
N LYS A 497 26.85 -18.75 27.33
CA LYS A 497 26.85 -19.99 26.53
C LYS A 497 28.22 -20.64 26.55
#